data_AF-A0A7C8YJX2-F1
#
_entry.id   AF-A0A7C8YJX2-F1
#
_cell.length_a   1.000
_cell.length_b   1.000
_cell.length_c   1.000
_cell.angle_alpha   90.00
_cell.angle_beta   90.00
_cell.angle_gamma   90.00
#
_symmetry.space_group_name_H-M   'P 1'
#
loop_
_entity.id
_entity.type
_entity.pdbx_description
1 polymer ?
#
loop_
_entity_poly.entity_id
_entity_poly.type
_entity_poly.pdbx_seq_one_letter_code
_entity_poly.pdbx_strand_id
1 'polypeptide(L)'
;MMENNKIDESEPILSVAPMLVDRFGFIKPENSRSSVVAKSAFQFEREERRVRKWRKMIGVGGSDWKQCVRRRPHVVKRRVRKGIPNCLRGLVWQLISGSRDLLLTNPGVYEHLVHDETSASELDIIRDISRTFPSHVFFQQSHGPGQRSL
;
A
#
# COMPACT_ATOMS: atom_id res chain seq x y z
N MET A 1 -52.88 -28.76 2.21
CA MET A 1 -51.92 -29.42 3.11
C MET A 1 -50.57 -29.26 2.42
N MET A 2 -49.81 -28.20 2.74
CA MET A 2 -48.70 -28.18 3.72
C MET A 2 -47.62 -29.17 3.27
N GLU A 3 -46.36 -28.79 3.01
CA GLU A 3 -45.51 -27.97 3.88
C GLU A 3 -44.54 -27.04 3.13
N ASN A 4 -44.36 -25.86 3.73
CA ASN A 4 -43.34 -24.87 3.40
C ASN A 4 -42.00 -25.33 3.97
N ASN A 5 -40.95 -25.44 3.14
CA ASN A 5 -39.59 -25.54 3.63
C ASN A 5 -38.98 -24.14 3.77
N LYS A 6 -39.14 -23.57 4.97
CA LYS A 6 -38.35 -22.43 5.46
C LYS A 6 -36.96 -22.97 5.79
N ILE A 7 -35.95 -22.59 5.01
CA ILE A 7 -34.56 -22.74 5.43
C ILE A 7 -34.25 -21.51 6.29
N ASP A 8 -34.36 -21.72 7.59
CA ASP A 8 -33.74 -20.90 8.62
C ASP A 8 -32.34 -21.45 8.84
N GLU A 9 -31.32 -20.80 8.29
CA GLU A 9 -29.96 -20.87 8.82
C GLU A 9 -29.42 -19.45 8.89
N SER A 10 -29.77 -18.79 10.00
CA SER A 10 -29.02 -17.66 10.52
C SER A 10 -27.60 -18.12 10.88
N GLU A 11 -26.72 -18.14 9.88
CA GLU A 11 -25.28 -18.04 10.12
C GLU A 11 -25.04 -16.77 10.96
N PRO A 12 -24.51 -16.87 12.19
CA PRO A 12 -24.13 -15.69 12.92
C PRO A 12 -22.98 -15.08 12.14
N ILE A 13 -23.23 -13.97 11.43
CA ILE A 13 -22.19 -13.09 10.94
C ILE A 13 -21.34 -12.79 12.17
N LEU A 14 -20.18 -13.44 12.28
CA LEU A 14 -19.21 -13.15 13.32
C LEU A 14 -18.90 -11.67 13.12
N SER A 15 -19.53 -10.85 13.96
CA SER A 15 -19.30 -9.43 14.04
C SER A 15 -17.87 -9.27 14.52
N VAL A 16 -16.93 -9.29 13.56
CA VAL A 16 -15.55 -8.91 13.79
C VAL A 16 -15.64 -7.48 14.31
N ALA A 17 -15.49 -7.32 15.62
CA ALA A 17 -15.43 -6.01 16.25
C ALA A 17 -14.44 -5.17 15.42
N PRO A 18 -14.79 -3.95 15.00
CA PRO A 18 -13.95 -3.18 14.09
C PRO A 18 -12.58 -3.02 14.72
N MET A 19 -11.61 -3.78 14.22
CA MET A 19 -10.26 -3.80 14.79
C MET A 19 -9.70 -2.39 14.66
N LEU A 20 -9.19 -1.85 15.76
CA LEU A 20 -8.60 -0.53 15.78
C LEU A 20 -7.28 -0.57 15.00
N VAL A 21 -7.33 -0.22 13.71
CA VAL A 21 -6.13 -0.16 12.86
C VAL A 21 -5.56 1.25 12.78
N ASP A 22 -4.25 1.32 12.57
CA ASP A 22 -3.59 2.55 12.15
C ASP A 22 -3.89 2.89 10.68
N ARG A 23 -3.34 4.01 10.22
CA ARG A 23 -3.55 4.50 8.84
C ARG A 23 -2.98 3.61 7.74
N PHE A 24 -2.19 2.61 8.09
CA PHE A 24 -1.57 1.68 7.17
C PHE A 24 -2.21 0.28 7.24
N GLY A 25 -2.96 -0.02 8.31
CA GLY A 25 -3.66 -1.30 8.49
C GLY A 25 -3.12 -2.15 9.63
N PHE A 26 -2.21 -1.62 10.46
CA PHE A 26 -1.69 -2.34 11.63
C PHE A 26 -2.65 -2.23 12.82
N ILE A 27 -2.99 -3.36 13.41
CA ILE A 27 -3.87 -3.47 14.59
C ILE A 27 -3.15 -2.86 15.79
N LYS A 28 -3.84 -1.96 16.49
CA LYS A 28 -3.39 -1.34 17.72
C LYS A 28 -4.00 -2.04 18.93
N PRO A 29 -3.24 -2.25 20.01
CA PRO A 29 -3.80 -2.76 21.26
C PRO A 29 -4.78 -1.74 21.86
N GLU A 30 -5.86 -2.23 22.49
CA GLU A 30 -6.94 -1.39 23.01
C GLU A 30 -6.49 -0.32 24.01
N ASN A 31 -5.41 -0.58 24.77
CA ASN A 31 -4.82 0.37 25.71
C ASN A 31 -4.07 1.53 25.01
N SER A 32 -3.76 1.39 23.71
CA SER A 32 -3.16 2.43 22.88
C SER A 32 -4.23 3.27 22.19
N ARG A 33 -5.18 3.80 22.96
CA ARG A 33 -6.06 4.91 22.54
C ARG A 33 -5.22 6.19 22.38
N SER A 34 -4.24 6.16 21.47
CA SER A 34 -3.82 7.37 20.80
C SER A 34 -5.06 7.87 20.08
N SER A 35 -5.57 9.01 20.54
CA SER A 35 -6.63 9.74 19.85
C SER A 35 -6.34 9.69 18.35
N VAL A 36 -7.33 9.28 17.56
CA VAL A 36 -7.34 9.64 16.15
C VAL A 36 -7.45 11.16 16.18
N VAL A 37 -6.31 11.85 16.32
CA VAL A 37 -6.26 13.30 16.36
C VAL A 37 -6.73 13.69 14.97
N ALA A 38 -7.97 14.17 14.90
CA ALA A 38 -8.49 14.82 13.70
C ALA A 38 -7.42 15.82 13.28
N LYS A 39 -6.86 15.63 12.08
CA LYS A 39 -5.83 16.53 11.57
C LYS A 39 -6.42 17.93 11.60
N SER A 40 -5.80 18.84 12.34
CA SER A 40 -6.24 20.23 12.35
C SER A 40 -6.23 20.76 10.91
N ALA A 41 -7.11 21.70 10.59
CA ALA A 41 -7.20 22.31 9.26
C ALA A 41 -5.82 22.76 8.74
N PHE A 42 -4.97 23.26 9.64
CA PHE A 42 -3.57 23.62 9.36
C PHE A 42 -2.71 22.46 8.84
N GLN A 43 -2.85 21.25 9.40
CA GLN A 43 -2.10 20.08 8.93
C GLN A 43 -2.56 19.64 7.55
N PHE A 44 -3.87 19.69 7.28
CA PHE A 44 -4.43 19.38 5.97
C PHE A 44 -3.92 20.35 4.91
N GLU A 45 -4.02 21.65 5.19
CA GLU A 45 -3.55 22.70 4.29
C GLU A 45 -2.04 22.63 4.03
N ARG A 46 -1.25 22.27 5.05
CA ARG A 46 0.20 22.03 4.90
C ARG A 46 0.46 20.82 3.98
N GLU A 47 -0.27 19.73 4.15
CA GLU A 47 -0.11 18.53 3.32
C GLU A 47 -0.52 18.80 1.87
N GLU A 48 -1.60 19.53 1.66
CA GLU A 48 -2.07 19.93 0.33
C GLU A 48 -1.04 20.79 -0.40
N ARG A 49 -0.41 21.75 0.30
CA ARG A 49 0.71 22.54 -0.25
C ARG A 49 1.89 21.64 -0.64
N ARG A 50 2.16 20.56 0.11
CA ARG A 50 3.20 19.59 -0.27
C ARG A 50 2.81 18.82 -1.52
N VAL A 51 1.59 18.30 -1.58
CA VAL A 51 1.05 17.57 -2.74
C VAL A 51 1.12 18.43 -4.00
N ARG A 52 0.66 19.69 -3.94
CA ARG A 52 0.70 20.62 -5.07
C ARG A 52 2.12 20.85 -5.59
N LYS A 53 3.07 21.07 -4.67
CA LYS A 53 4.48 21.25 -5.03
C LYS A 53 5.08 19.98 -5.66
N TRP A 54 4.72 18.81 -5.16
CA TRP A 54 5.16 17.53 -5.73
C TRP A 54 4.54 17.27 -7.12
N ARG A 55 3.24 17.53 -7.31
CA ARG A 55 2.56 17.42 -8.61
C ARG A 55 3.25 18.28 -9.67
N LYS A 56 3.62 19.52 -9.34
CA LYS A 56 4.39 20.41 -10.24
C LYS A 56 5.79 19.88 -10.59
N MET A 57 6.38 19.02 -9.75
CA MET A 57 7.70 18.45 -10.01
C MET A 57 7.65 17.19 -10.86
N ILE A 58 6.64 16.36 -10.67
CA ILE A 58 6.51 15.07 -11.36
C ILE A 58 5.72 15.18 -12.67
N GLY A 59 4.91 16.23 -12.84
CA GLY A 59 4.02 16.35 -14.00
C GLY A 59 2.85 15.37 -13.93
N VAL A 60 2.08 15.27 -15.00
CA VAL A 60 1.00 14.28 -15.10
C VAL A 60 1.61 12.92 -15.37
N GLY A 61 1.32 11.91 -14.54
CA GLY A 61 1.82 10.55 -14.72
C GLY A 61 3.36 10.39 -14.66
N GLY A 62 4.10 11.40 -14.20
CA GLY A 62 5.57 11.37 -14.14
C GLY A 62 6.30 12.02 -15.33
N SER A 63 5.59 12.65 -16.28
CA SER A 63 6.15 13.25 -17.50
C SER A 63 7.35 14.17 -17.27
N ASP A 64 7.32 14.96 -16.19
CA ASP A 64 8.29 16.02 -15.95
C ASP A 64 9.44 15.56 -15.03
N TRP A 65 9.37 14.33 -14.51
CA TRP A 65 10.27 13.84 -13.48
C TRP A 65 11.73 13.89 -13.91
N LYS A 66 12.06 13.28 -15.07
CA LYS A 66 13.44 13.25 -15.61
C LYS A 66 13.98 14.66 -15.79
N GLN A 67 13.15 15.56 -16.31
CA GLN A 67 13.51 16.96 -16.53
C GLN A 67 13.71 17.71 -15.21
N CYS A 68 12.90 17.44 -14.19
CA CYS A 68 12.99 18.05 -12.86
C CYS A 68 14.24 17.57 -12.11
N VAL A 69 14.55 16.27 -12.15
CA VAL A 69 15.77 15.70 -11.56
C VAL A 69 17.00 16.32 -12.20
N ARG A 70 17.04 16.43 -13.53
CA ARG A 70 18.15 17.03 -14.28
C ARG A 70 18.35 18.50 -13.97
N ARG A 71 17.29 19.31 -14.00
CA ARG A 71 17.38 20.78 -13.80
C ARG A 71 17.48 21.21 -12.35
N ARG A 72 16.92 20.43 -11.41
CA ARG A 72 16.77 20.83 -9.99
C ARG A 72 17.11 19.68 -9.02
N PRO A 73 18.29 19.04 -9.13
CA PRO A 73 18.63 17.87 -8.33
C PRO A 73 18.61 18.16 -6.81
N HIS A 74 19.07 19.35 -6.41
CA HIS A 74 19.07 19.78 -4.99
C HIS A 74 17.65 19.94 -4.42
N VAL A 75 16.68 20.38 -5.24
CA VAL A 75 15.28 20.53 -4.83
C VAL A 75 14.62 19.17 -4.66
N VAL A 76 14.87 18.24 -5.58
CA VAL A 76 14.40 16.86 -5.49
C VAL A 76 14.94 16.21 -4.22
N LYS A 77 16.25 16.21 -4.01
CA LYS A 77 16.91 15.63 -2.83
C LYS A 77 16.34 16.18 -1.52
N ARG A 78 16.18 17.51 -1.44
CA ARG A 78 15.62 18.18 -0.25
C ARG A 78 14.18 17.74 0.03
N ARG A 79 13.36 17.54 -0.99
CA ARG A 79 11.95 17.17 -0.82
C ARG A 79 11.76 15.70 -0.50
N VAL A 80 12.57 14.83 -1.09
CA VAL A 80 12.62 13.41 -0.71
C VAL A 80 12.94 13.28 0.78
N ARG A 81 13.95 14.00 1.28
CA ARG A 81 14.29 14.04 2.72
C ARG A 81 13.18 14.59 3.62
N LYS A 82 12.37 15.53 3.12
CA LYS A 82 11.16 16.01 3.82
C LYS A 82 10.00 15.00 3.76
N GLY A 83 10.13 13.93 3.01
CA GLY A 83 9.11 12.91 2.80
C GLY A 83 8.21 13.20 1.60
N ILE A 84 7.78 12.11 0.98
CA ILE A 84 6.81 12.07 -0.12
C ILE A 84 5.40 11.97 0.48
N PRO A 85 4.45 12.85 0.07
CA PRO A 85 3.05 12.75 0.45
C PRO A 85 2.49 11.35 0.15
N ASN A 86 1.72 10.79 1.08
CA ASN A 86 1.27 9.40 0.99
C ASN A 86 0.55 9.09 -0.33
N CYS A 87 -0.34 9.98 -0.79
CA CYS A 87 -1.09 9.81 -2.04
C CYS A 87 -0.21 9.82 -3.30
N LEU A 88 1.05 10.22 -3.21
CA LEU A 88 1.98 10.26 -4.34
C LEU A 88 3.06 9.18 -4.25
N ARG A 89 3.16 8.43 -3.13
CA ARG A 89 4.24 7.45 -2.94
C ARG A 89 4.26 6.38 -4.02
N GLY A 90 3.10 5.85 -4.42
CA GLY A 90 3.01 4.82 -5.46
C GLY A 90 3.71 5.23 -6.75
N LEU A 91 3.41 6.42 -7.28
CA LEU A 91 4.06 6.93 -8.49
C LEU A 91 5.50 7.37 -8.24
N VAL A 92 5.75 8.16 -7.18
CA VAL A 92 7.06 8.79 -6.95
C VAL A 92 8.13 7.75 -6.64
N TRP A 93 7.82 6.69 -5.90
CA TRP A 93 8.77 5.63 -5.64
C TRP A 93 9.18 4.90 -6.92
N GLN A 94 8.24 4.59 -7.81
CA GLN A 94 8.56 4.00 -9.12
C GLN A 94 9.43 4.92 -9.99
N LEU A 95 9.20 6.22 -9.92
CA LEU A 95 10.00 7.22 -10.63
C LEU A 95 11.43 7.35 -10.08
N ILE A 96 11.59 7.27 -8.76
CA ILE A 96 12.91 7.36 -8.10
C ILE A 96 13.73 6.09 -8.34
N SER A 97 13.12 4.91 -8.25
CA SER A 97 13.81 3.62 -8.46
C SER A 97 14.07 3.32 -9.94
N GLY A 98 13.37 3.98 -10.86
CA GLY A 98 13.38 3.63 -12.27
C GLY A 98 12.49 2.43 -12.61
N SER A 99 11.77 1.85 -11.64
CA SER A 99 10.93 0.67 -11.88
C SER A 99 9.77 0.94 -12.85
N ARG A 100 9.32 2.20 -12.99
CA ARG A 100 8.32 2.57 -14.00
C ARG A 100 8.84 2.34 -15.42
N ASP A 101 10.08 2.75 -15.69
CA ASP A 101 10.67 2.58 -17.01
C ASP A 101 10.93 1.10 -17.30
N LEU A 102 11.40 0.33 -16.30
CA LEU A 102 11.56 -1.12 -16.42
C LEU A 102 10.24 -1.83 -16.72
N LEU A 103 9.17 -1.50 -15.99
CA LEU A 103 7.84 -2.08 -16.21
C LEU A 103 7.32 -1.79 -17.63
N LEU A 104 7.49 -0.55 -18.11
CA LEU A 104 7.03 -0.15 -19.44
C LEU A 104 7.85 -0.78 -20.58
N THR A 105 9.15 -1.02 -20.34
CA THR A 105 10.05 -1.59 -21.35
C THR A 105 9.95 -3.13 -21.42
N ASN A 106 9.40 -3.77 -20.38
CA ASN A 106 9.31 -5.21 -20.25
C ASN A 106 7.86 -5.68 -20.01
N PRO A 107 6.92 -5.42 -20.94
CA PRO A 107 5.54 -5.83 -20.77
C PRO A 107 5.41 -7.36 -20.70
N GLY A 108 4.62 -7.88 -19.75
CA GLY A 108 4.36 -9.31 -19.60
C GLY A 108 5.44 -10.10 -18.83
N VAL A 109 6.61 -9.50 -18.56
CA VAL A 109 7.72 -10.20 -17.90
C VAL A 109 7.38 -10.55 -16.46
N TYR A 110 6.70 -9.66 -15.73
CA TYR A 110 6.28 -9.95 -14.35
C TYR A 110 5.31 -11.14 -14.30
N GLU A 111 4.32 -11.15 -15.18
CA GLU A 111 3.32 -12.21 -15.25
C GLU A 111 3.95 -13.55 -15.60
N HIS A 112 4.88 -13.58 -16.56
CA HIS A 112 5.64 -14.77 -16.90
C HIS A 112 6.45 -15.29 -15.70
N LEU A 113 7.19 -14.42 -15.01
CA LEU A 113 7.99 -14.79 -13.84
C LEU A 113 7.14 -15.35 -12.70
N VAL A 114 5.93 -14.84 -12.51
CA VAL A 114 5.02 -15.30 -11.44
C VAL A 114 4.36 -16.64 -11.77
N HIS A 115 4.05 -16.89 -13.04
CA HIS A 115 3.27 -18.07 -13.45
C HIS A 115 4.13 -19.25 -13.91
N ASP A 116 5.23 -18.98 -14.62
CA ASP A 116 5.95 -19.99 -15.37
C ASP A 116 7.30 -20.34 -14.75
N GLU A 117 7.80 -19.54 -13.79
CA GLU A 117 9.05 -19.80 -13.09
C GLU A 117 8.84 -20.23 -11.63
N THR A 118 9.69 -21.16 -11.18
CA THR A 118 9.74 -21.61 -9.77
C THR A 118 11.05 -21.19 -9.14
N SER A 119 10.97 -20.52 -7.98
CA SER A 119 12.15 -20.09 -7.24
C SER A 119 12.77 -21.23 -6.42
N ALA A 120 14.10 -21.34 -6.42
CA ALA A 120 14.81 -22.23 -5.50
C ALA A 120 14.62 -21.83 -4.03
N SER A 121 14.18 -20.59 -3.76
CA SER A 121 13.96 -20.04 -2.43
C SER A 121 12.49 -20.13 -1.98
N GLU A 122 11.62 -20.87 -2.68
CA GLU A 122 10.19 -20.94 -2.39
C GLU A 122 9.88 -21.30 -0.92
N LEU A 123 10.57 -22.30 -0.38
CA LEU A 123 10.37 -22.72 1.01
C LEU A 123 10.83 -21.66 2.03
N ASP A 124 11.85 -20.87 1.69
CA ASP A 124 12.32 -19.78 2.55
C ASP A 124 11.35 -18.59 2.50
N ILE A 125 10.80 -18.28 1.32
CA ILE A 125 9.75 -17.28 1.13
C ILE A 125 8.51 -17.63 1.95
N ILE A 126 7.99 -18.86 1.84
CA ILE A 126 6.83 -19.33 2.60
C ILE A 126 7.06 -19.19 4.11
N ARG A 127 8.25 -19.58 4.59
CA ARG A 127 8.62 -19.48 6.01
C ARG A 127 8.59 -18.02 6.47
N ASP A 128 9.12 -17.09 5.69
CA ASP A 128 9.19 -15.68 6.03
C ASP A 128 7.85 -14.96 5.90
N ILE A 129 7.01 -15.32 4.93
CA ILE A 129 5.65 -14.81 4.79
C ILE A 129 4.84 -15.08 6.06
N SER A 130 4.94 -16.29 6.63
CA SER A 130 4.17 -16.70 7.82
C SER A 130 4.38 -15.81 9.05
N ARG A 131 5.54 -15.14 9.13
CA ARG A 131 5.93 -14.25 10.23
C ARG A 131 5.96 -12.76 9.84
N THR A 132 5.58 -12.42 8.61
CA THR A 132 5.64 -11.04 8.10
C THR A 132 4.30 -10.34 8.30
N PHE A 133 4.32 -9.26 9.10
CA PHE A 133 3.16 -8.42 9.44
C PHE A 133 1.95 -9.19 10.02
N PRO A 134 2.13 -10.04 11.06
CA PRO A 134 1.03 -10.83 11.63
C PRO A 134 -0.08 -9.97 12.26
N SER A 135 0.22 -8.72 12.63
CA SER A 135 -0.73 -7.75 13.19
C SER A 135 -1.32 -6.80 12.14
N HIS A 136 -1.14 -7.05 10.84
CA HIS A 136 -1.68 -6.22 9.78
C HIS A 136 -2.93 -6.86 9.17
N VAL A 137 -4.02 -6.11 9.08
CA VAL A 137 -5.33 -6.67 8.67
C VAL A 137 -5.33 -7.34 7.30
N PHE A 138 -4.47 -6.87 6.39
CA PHE A 138 -4.33 -7.46 5.04
C PHE A 138 -3.44 -8.72 5.00
N PHE A 139 -2.51 -8.89 5.95
CA PHE A 139 -1.49 -9.96 5.92
C PHE A 139 -1.70 -11.02 7.01
N GLN A 140 -2.58 -10.79 7.99
CA GLN A 140 -2.81 -11.67 9.14
C GLN A 140 -3.42 -13.04 8.76
N GLN A 141 -4.13 -13.13 7.63
CA GLN A 141 -4.76 -14.37 7.21
C GLN A 141 -3.76 -15.26 6.48
N SER A 142 -3.49 -16.44 7.04
CA SER A 142 -2.70 -17.49 6.39
C SER A 142 -3.26 -17.83 5.02
N HIS A 143 -2.41 -17.82 3.99
CA HIS A 143 -2.78 -18.02 2.58
C HIS A 143 -3.82 -17.00 2.04
N GLY A 144 -4.04 -15.91 2.76
CA GLY A 144 -4.92 -14.82 2.33
C GLY A 144 -4.36 -14.04 1.13
N PRO A 145 -5.15 -13.14 0.54
CA PRO A 145 -4.71 -12.34 -0.62
C PRO A 145 -3.43 -11.55 -0.36
N GLY A 146 -3.25 -10.99 0.84
CA GLY A 146 -2.04 -10.25 1.18
C GLY A 146 -0.79 -11.11 1.21
N GLN A 147 -0.85 -12.30 1.82
CA GLN A 147 0.27 -13.24 1.84
C GLN A 147 0.61 -13.77 0.45
N ARG A 148 -0.39 -14.07 -0.39
CA ARG A 148 -0.16 -14.53 -1.78
C ARG A 148 0.42 -13.45 -2.70
N SER A 149 0.21 -12.18 -2.36
CA SER A 149 0.73 -11.04 -3.14
C SER A 149 2.13 -10.59 -2.72
N LEU A 150 2.62 -11.07 -1.57
CA LEU A 150 3.88 -10.66 -0.95
C LEU A 150 5.03 -11.54 -1.44
#